data_AF-A0A6B3GH02-F1
#
_entry.id   AF-A0A6B3GH02-F1
#
_cell.length_a   1.000
_cell.length_b   1.000
_cell.length_c   1.000
_cell.angle_alpha   90.00
_cell.angle_beta   90.00
_cell.angle_gamma   90.00
#
_symmetry.space_group_name_H-M   'P 1'
#
loop_
_entity.id
_entity.type
_entity.pdbx_description
1 polymer ?
#
loop_
_entity_poly.entity_id
_entity_poly.type
_entity_poly.pdbx_seq_one_letter_code
_entity_poly.pdbx_strand_id
1 'polypeptide(L)'
;MEFVGPQVELVSTLALGLAVLALGWLLLWRLRARSFAVRTPADAAFTAVLLFTVTSRVISPQYVVWLVGLAAVCLVFRGTAMTLPAVLVLVAAGVTLLEFPVGFAHVVASDAWGVTLLVVRNGLLVAASLIAARRLWRSTVPGRPGAQAVPGTVEGQPSRVAR
;
A
#
# COMPACT_ATOMS: atom_id res chain seq x y z
N MET A 1 19.37 11.21 17.66
CA MET A 1 20.49 10.65 16.88
C MET A 1 20.51 11.31 15.52
N GLU A 2 21.63 11.92 15.15
CA GLU A 2 21.85 12.47 13.82
C GLU A 2 22.78 11.51 13.08
N PHE A 3 22.35 10.99 11.93
CA PHE A 3 23.20 10.14 11.10
C PHE A 3 24.01 11.04 10.18
N VAL A 4 25.33 11.05 10.35
CA VAL A 4 26.29 11.83 9.55
C VAL A 4 27.23 10.86 8.85
N GLY A 5 27.40 11.01 7.52
CA GLY A 5 28.24 10.12 6.72
C GLY A 5 28.11 10.36 5.22
N PRO A 6 29.06 9.88 4.40
CA PRO A 6 29.12 10.24 2.97
C PRO A 6 27.90 9.80 2.16
N GLN A 7 27.18 8.76 2.60
CA GLN A 7 26.00 8.23 1.94
C GLN A 7 24.69 8.90 2.40
N VAL A 8 24.72 9.73 3.45
CA VAL A 8 23.51 10.30 4.05
C VAL A 8 22.75 11.20 3.09
N GLU A 9 23.47 12.08 2.38
CA GLU A 9 22.90 12.98 1.37
C GLU A 9 22.30 12.22 0.19
N LEU A 10 23.01 11.17 -0.26
CA LEU A 10 22.52 10.31 -1.34
C LEU A 10 21.21 9.62 -0.93
N VAL A 11 21.16 9.02 0.27
CA VAL A 11 19.96 8.34 0.77
C VAL A 11 18.81 9.33 0.98
N SER A 12 19.08 10.54 1.50
CA SER A 12 18.08 11.61 1.61
C SER A 12 17.50 11.99 0.25
N THR A 13 18.36 12.16 -0.75
CA THR A 13 17.96 12.53 -2.12
C THR A 13 17.13 11.44 -2.78
N LEU A 14 17.55 10.18 -2.64
CA LEU A 14 16.81 9.03 -3.16
C LEU A 14 15.45 8.87 -2.46
N ALA A 15 15.39 9.01 -1.14
CA ALA A 15 14.15 8.97 -0.37
C ALA A 15 13.17 10.06 -0.83
N LEU A 16 13.65 11.30 -1.01
CA LEU A 16 12.85 12.40 -1.54
C LEU A 16 12.38 12.14 -2.98
N GLY A 17 13.27 11.66 -3.86
CA GLY A 17 12.92 11.29 -5.22
C GLY A 17 11.84 10.20 -5.27
N LEU A 18 11.95 9.17 -4.44
CA LEU A 18 10.92 8.13 -4.31
C LEU A 18 9.60 8.68 -3.77
N ALA A 19 9.63 9.65 -2.84
CA ALA A 19 8.42 10.31 -2.34
C ALA A 19 7.72 11.12 -3.45
N VAL A 20 8.48 11.80 -4.30
CA VAL A 20 7.95 12.49 -5.50
C VAL A 20 7.33 11.49 -6.48
N LEU A 21 7.99 10.35 -6.71
CA LEU A 21 7.43 9.28 -7.55
C LEU A 21 6.16 8.67 -6.95
N ALA A 22 6.10 8.48 -5.63
CA ALA A 22 4.91 8.02 -4.94
C ALA A 22 3.74 9.02 -5.09
N LEU A 23 4.01 10.32 -4.95
CA LEU A 23 3.02 11.37 -5.18
C LEU A 23 2.55 11.38 -6.65
N GLY A 24 3.48 11.30 -7.60
CA GLY A 24 3.18 11.22 -9.03
C GLY A 24 2.33 10.00 -9.36
N TRP A 25 2.61 8.85 -8.74
CA TRP A 25 1.79 7.64 -8.86
C TRP A 25 0.39 7.82 -8.28
N LEU A 26 0.23 8.44 -7.11
CA LEU A 26 -1.08 8.73 -6.51
C LEU A 26 -1.89 9.70 -7.39
N LEU A 27 -1.25 10.72 -7.96
CA LEU A 27 -1.90 11.64 -8.90
C LEU A 27 -2.35 10.89 -10.16
N LEU A 28 -1.46 10.08 -10.74
CA LEU A 28 -1.80 9.25 -11.90
C LEU A 28 -2.98 8.31 -11.58
N TRP A 29 -2.95 7.64 -10.42
CA TRP A 29 -4.06 6.81 -9.95
C TRP A 29 -5.35 7.63 -9.86
N ARG A 30 -5.31 8.80 -9.24
CA ARG A 30 -6.50 9.65 -9.06
C ARG A 30 -7.11 10.11 -10.37
N LEU A 31 -6.29 10.35 -11.40
CA LEU A 31 -6.72 10.71 -12.76
C LEU A 31 -7.26 9.51 -13.56
N ARG A 32 -6.76 8.30 -13.28
CA ARG A 32 -7.15 7.07 -13.97
C ARG A 32 -8.30 6.33 -13.31
N ALA A 33 -8.52 6.52 -12.01
CA ALA A 33 -9.61 5.89 -11.27
C ALA A 33 -10.96 6.38 -11.78
N ARG A 34 -11.86 5.43 -12.09
CA ARG A 34 -13.21 5.69 -12.60
C ARG A 34 -14.30 4.99 -11.79
N SER A 35 -13.96 3.96 -11.03
CA SER A 35 -14.87 3.29 -10.10
C SER A 35 -14.48 3.65 -8.67
N PHE A 36 -15.42 4.28 -7.94
CA PHE A 36 -15.25 4.64 -6.54
C PHE A 36 -16.33 3.97 -5.72
N ALA A 37 -15.93 3.25 -4.68
CA ALA A 37 -16.81 2.69 -3.67
C ALA A 37 -16.65 3.46 -2.36
N VAL A 38 -17.57 3.27 -1.42
CA VAL A 38 -17.53 3.92 -0.09
C VAL A 38 -16.19 3.66 0.64
N ARG A 39 -15.57 2.50 0.41
CA ARG A 39 -14.26 2.14 0.99
C ARG A 39 -13.05 2.81 0.33
N THR A 40 -13.19 3.30 -0.89
CA THR A 40 -12.05 3.78 -1.71
C THR A 40 -11.24 4.89 -1.04
N PRO A 41 -11.83 5.87 -0.33
CA PRO A 41 -11.05 6.87 0.40
C PRO A 41 -10.17 6.26 1.51
N ALA A 42 -10.68 5.26 2.25
CA ALA A 42 -9.91 4.58 3.29
C ALA A 42 -8.75 3.77 2.68
N ASP A 43 -9.04 2.97 1.65
CA ASP A 43 -8.05 2.18 0.91
C ASP A 43 -6.95 3.09 0.30
N ALA A 44 -7.33 4.27 -0.21
CA ALA A 44 -6.42 5.26 -0.78
C ALA A 44 -5.57 5.95 0.28
N ALA A 45 -6.16 6.36 1.41
CA ALA A 45 -5.45 6.98 2.52
C ALA A 45 -4.41 6.01 3.12
N PHE A 46 -4.80 4.76 3.36
CA PHE A 46 -3.89 3.73 3.84
C PHE A 46 -2.73 3.49 2.86
N THR A 47 -3.03 3.38 1.55
CA THR A 47 -2.00 3.23 0.51
C THR A 47 -1.06 4.43 0.45
N ALA A 48 -1.58 5.66 0.55
CA ALA A 48 -0.78 6.88 0.50
C ALA A 48 0.18 6.96 1.69
N VAL A 49 -0.32 6.74 2.91
CA VAL A 49 0.51 6.76 4.11
C VAL A 49 1.55 5.65 4.09
N LEU A 50 1.21 4.45 3.58
CA LEU A 50 2.17 3.37 3.34
C LEU A 50 3.31 3.82 2.42
N LEU A 51 2.97 4.40 1.26
CA LEU A 51 3.97 4.87 0.29
C LEU A 51 4.89 5.93 0.90
N PHE A 52 4.34 6.97 1.54
CA PHE A 52 5.17 8.01 2.15
C PHE A 52 5.98 7.52 3.36
N THR A 53 5.48 6.52 4.09
CA THR A 53 6.24 5.89 5.17
C THR A 53 7.47 5.17 4.61
N VAL A 54 7.32 4.35 3.56
CA VAL A 54 8.44 3.58 3.01
C VAL A 54 9.44 4.42 2.21
N THR A 55 9.04 5.61 1.76
CA THR A 55 9.95 6.57 1.11
C THR A 55 10.57 7.57 2.10
N SER A 56 10.31 7.43 3.40
CA SER A 56 10.97 8.24 4.43
C SER A 56 12.36 7.69 4.74
N ARG A 57 13.36 8.57 4.91
CA ARG A 57 14.73 8.13 5.25
C ARG A 57 14.84 7.44 6.62
N VAL A 58 13.92 7.73 7.53
CA VAL A 58 13.84 7.12 8.87
C VAL A 58 12.38 6.76 9.13
N ILE A 59 12.14 5.49 9.45
CA ILE A 59 10.81 4.99 9.82
C ILE A 59 10.77 4.86 11.34
N SER A 60 10.02 5.77 11.97
CA SER A 60 9.78 5.74 13.42
C SER A 60 8.65 4.76 13.76
N PRO A 61 8.67 4.09 14.93
CA PRO A 61 7.57 3.27 15.42
C PRO A 61 6.20 3.97 15.36
N GLN A 62 6.16 5.29 15.55
CA GLN A 62 4.94 6.09 15.47
C GLN A 62 4.23 5.99 14.10
N TYR A 63 4.98 5.85 12.99
CA TYR A 63 4.40 5.71 11.67
C TYR A 63 3.69 4.37 11.52
N VAL A 64 4.24 3.30 12.13
CA VAL A 64 3.63 1.98 12.12
C VAL A 64 2.31 2.00 12.89
N VAL A 65 2.21 2.76 13.98
CA VAL A 65 0.94 2.95 14.72
C VAL A 65 -0.12 3.60 13.83
N TRP A 66 0.22 4.65 13.07
CA TRP A 66 -0.71 5.27 12.12
C TRP A 66 -1.17 4.27 11.06
N LEU A 67 -0.25 3.47 10.53
CA LEU A 67 -0.56 2.43 9.55
C LEU A 67 -1.50 1.36 10.11
N VAL A 68 -1.31 0.94 11.36
CA VAL A 68 -2.23 0.00 12.02
C VAL A 68 -3.63 0.60 12.15
N GLY A 69 -3.74 1.87 12.55
CA GLY A 69 -5.03 2.56 12.63
C GLY A 69 -5.74 2.64 11.27
N LEU A 70 -5.04 3.02 10.21
CA LEU A 70 -5.60 3.08 8.85
C LEU A 70 -5.96 1.70 8.31
N ALA A 71 -5.14 0.69 8.59
CA ALA A 71 -5.42 -0.70 8.24
C ALA A 71 -6.72 -1.17 8.92
N ALA A 72 -6.91 -0.87 10.21
CA ALA A 72 -8.13 -1.19 10.94
C ALA A 72 -9.37 -0.53 10.29
N VAL A 73 -9.27 0.75 9.89
CA VAL A 73 -10.35 1.45 9.18
C VAL A 73 -10.69 0.75 7.85
N CYS A 74 -9.70 0.33 7.07
CA CYS A 74 -9.95 -0.40 5.82
C CYS A 74 -10.72 -1.71 6.08
N LEU A 75 -10.38 -2.42 7.16
CA LEU A 75 -10.99 -3.69 7.53
C LEU A 75 -12.44 -3.59 8.02
N VAL A 76 -12.92 -2.40 8.38
CA VAL A 76 -14.36 -2.16 8.68
C VAL A 76 -15.22 -2.38 7.43
N PHE A 77 -14.68 -2.10 6.24
CA PHE A 77 -15.42 -2.25 5.00
C PHE A 77 -15.35 -3.69 4.48
N ARG A 78 -16.50 -4.38 4.47
CA ARG A 78 -16.61 -5.72 3.88
C ARG A 78 -16.22 -5.67 2.41
N GLY A 79 -15.33 -6.57 1.99
CA GLY A 79 -14.80 -6.61 0.63
C GLY A 79 -13.64 -5.65 0.34
N THR A 80 -13.00 -5.05 1.35
CA THR A 80 -11.73 -4.37 1.14
C THR A 80 -10.70 -5.30 0.53
N ALA A 81 -9.90 -4.77 -0.39
CA ALA A 81 -8.75 -5.48 -0.92
C ALA A 81 -7.53 -5.30 0.01
N MET A 82 -7.62 -4.60 1.14
CA MET A 82 -6.46 -4.24 1.96
C MET A 82 -6.11 -5.25 3.06
N THR A 83 -6.79 -6.40 3.14
CA THR A 83 -6.53 -7.40 4.19
C THR A 83 -5.08 -7.89 4.23
N LEU A 84 -4.49 -8.23 3.07
CA LEU A 84 -3.10 -8.72 3.05
C LEU A 84 -2.10 -7.60 3.43
N PRO A 85 -2.16 -6.39 2.84
CA PRO A 85 -1.37 -5.26 3.32
C PRO A 85 -1.53 -4.97 4.83
N ALA A 86 -2.75 -5.05 5.36
CA ALA A 86 -3.03 -4.86 6.79
C ALA A 86 -2.32 -5.91 7.66
N VAL A 87 -2.35 -7.19 7.26
CA VAL A 87 -1.62 -8.26 7.96
C VAL A 87 -0.10 -8.01 7.92
N LEU A 88 0.45 -7.61 6.77
CA LEU A 88 1.87 -7.30 6.66
C LEU A 88 2.28 -6.13 7.58
N VAL A 89 1.44 -5.10 7.68
CA VAL A 89 1.63 -3.98 8.63
C VAL A 89 1.59 -4.48 10.07
N LEU A 90 0.66 -5.37 10.44
CA LEU A 90 0.59 -5.93 11.79
C LEU A 90 1.82 -6.78 12.12
N VAL A 91 2.31 -7.60 11.18
CA VAL A 91 3.56 -8.35 11.37
C VAL A 91 4.75 -7.38 11.51
N ALA A 92 4.81 -6.32 10.68
CA ALA A 92 5.83 -5.28 10.81
C ALA A 92 5.75 -4.54 12.16
N ALA A 93 4.55 -4.32 12.72
CA ALA A 93 4.36 -3.78 14.06
C ALA A 93 4.91 -4.72 15.14
N GLY A 94 4.67 -6.02 15.01
CA GLY A 94 5.28 -7.05 15.89
C GLY A 94 6.81 -7.03 15.84
N VAL A 95 7.40 -6.91 14.65
CA VAL A 95 8.86 -6.75 14.49
C VAL A 95 9.35 -5.45 15.11
N THR A 96 8.58 -4.37 14.97
CA THR A 96 8.91 -3.05 15.54
C THR A 96 8.95 -3.09 17.07
N LEU A 97 8.14 -3.92 17.73
CA LEU A 97 8.20 -4.12 19.19
C LEU A 97 9.52 -4.77 19.65
N LEU A 98 10.06 -5.70 18.85
CA LEU A 98 11.37 -6.31 19.09
C LEU A 98 12.50 -5.29 18.91
N GLU A 99 12.33 -4.37 17.96
CA GLU A 99 13.26 -3.27 17.70
C GLU A 99 13.22 -2.22 18.82
N PHE A 100 12.02 -1.77 19.21
CA PHE A 100 11.80 -0.78 20.24
C PHE A 100 10.52 -1.09 21.03
N PRO A 101 10.57 -1.11 22.38
CA PRO A 101 11.67 -0.67 23.23
C PRO A 101 12.71 -1.78 23.54
N VAL A 102 12.49 -3.02 23.11
CA VAL A 102 13.26 -4.19 23.59
C VAL A 102 14.70 -4.18 23.10
N GLY A 103 14.91 -4.11 21.78
CA GLY A 103 16.21 -4.28 21.13
C GLY A 103 16.89 -2.99 20.68
N PHE A 104 16.49 -1.83 21.22
CA PHE A 104 16.89 -0.54 20.64
C PHE A 104 18.41 -0.31 20.68
N ALA A 105 19.09 -0.87 21.69
CA ALA A 105 20.54 -0.83 21.79
C ALA A 105 21.24 -1.48 20.59
N HIS A 106 20.70 -2.59 20.05
CA HIS A 106 21.22 -3.28 18.87
C HIS A 106 21.10 -2.43 17.60
N VAL A 107 20.01 -1.66 17.50
CA VAL A 107 19.79 -0.71 16.40
C VAL A 107 20.78 0.45 16.47
N VAL A 108 20.98 1.01 17.67
CA VAL A 108 21.97 2.08 17.91
C VAL A 108 23.38 1.58 17.59
N ALA A 109 23.71 0.36 18.03
CA ALA A 109 25.00 -0.27 17.77
C ALA A 109 25.20 -0.68 16.29
N SER A 110 24.12 -0.67 15.49
CA SER A 110 24.13 -1.10 14.09
C SER A 110 24.70 -2.53 13.91
N ASP A 111 24.44 -3.41 14.86
CA ASP A 111 24.87 -4.81 14.77
C ASP A 111 23.99 -5.61 13.80
N ALA A 112 24.41 -6.85 13.51
CA ALA A 112 23.69 -7.71 12.58
C ALA A 112 22.22 -7.96 12.98
N TRP A 113 21.93 -7.99 14.29
CA TRP A 113 20.58 -8.21 14.79
C TRP A 113 19.69 -6.98 14.55
N GLY A 114 20.16 -5.79 14.94
CA GLY A 114 19.46 -4.53 14.70
C GLY A 114 19.24 -4.27 13.21
N VAL A 115 20.26 -4.49 12.37
CA VAL A 115 20.14 -4.36 10.92
C VAL A 115 19.14 -5.36 10.34
N THR A 116 19.15 -6.62 10.80
CA THR A 116 18.20 -7.64 10.32
C THR A 116 16.76 -7.26 10.66
N LEU A 117 16.49 -6.79 11.88
CA LEU A 117 15.15 -6.32 12.28
C LEU A 117 14.67 -5.17 11.40
N LEU A 118 15.53 -4.19 11.12
CA LEU A 118 15.23 -3.07 10.23
C LEU A 118 14.93 -3.55 8.80
N VAL A 119 15.74 -4.46 8.25
CA VAL A 119 15.54 -5.01 6.90
C VAL A 119 14.23 -5.76 6.80
N VAL A 120 13.92 -6.62 7.77
CA VAL A 120 12.66 -7.38 7.81
C VAL A 120 11.46 -6.44 7.90
N ARG A 121 11.47 -5.49 8.85
CA ARG A 121 10.39 -4.50 9.02
C ARG A 121 10.18 -3.69 7.75
N ASN A 122 11.26 -3.13 7.19
CA ASN A 122 11.17 -2.29 6.00
C ASN A 122 10.71 -3.09 4.77
N GLY A 123 11.20 -4.32 4.60
CA GLY A 123 10.77 -5.21 3.54
C GLY A 123 9.28 -5.54 3.61
N LEU A 124 8.75 -5.80 4.81
CA LEU A 124 7.32 -6.02 5.03
C LEU A 124 6.49 -4.78 4.65
N LEU A 125 6.92 -3.59 5.07
CA LEU A 125 6.22 -2.35 4.74
C LEU A 125 6.28 -2.04 3.24
N VAL A 126 7.43 -2.26 2.57
CA VAL A 126 7.55 -2.10 1.11
C VAL A 126 6.62 -3.08 0.38
N ALA A 127 6.59 -4.35 0.80
CA ALA A 127 5.67 -5.34 0.23
C ALA A 127 4.20 -4.91 0.42
N ALA A 128 3.83 -4.44 1.61
CA ALA A 128 2.50 -3.92 1.90
C ALA A 128 2.14 -2.75 0.99
N SER A 129 3.04 -1.77 0.81
CA SER A 129 2.86 -0.61 -0.06
C SER A 129 2.61 -1.00 -1.52
N LEU A 130 3.44 -1.90 -2.06
CA LEU A 130 3.31 -2.35 -3.45
C LEU A 130 2.00 -3.13 -3.68
N ILE A 131 1.64 -4.01 -2.74
CA ILE A 131 0.40 -4.78 -2.82
C ILE A 131 -0.81 -3.85 -2.69
N ALA A 132 -0.81 -2.91 -1.73
CA ALA A 132 -1.88 -1.93 -1.55
C ALA A 132 -2.07 -1.08 -2.81
N ALA A 133 -0.98 -0.51 -3.35
CA ALA A 133 -1.01 0.29 -4.57
C ALA A 133 -1.57 -0.50 -5.78
N ARG A 134 -1.12 -1.75 -5.96
CA ARG A 134 -1.62 -2.63 -7.04
C ARG A 134 -3.10 -2.96 -6.88
N ARG A 135 -3.54 -3.26 -5.66
CA ARG A 135 -4.94 -3.62 -5.36
C ARG A 135 -5.86 -2.41 -5.51
N LEU A 136 -5.46 -1.24 -5.00
CA LEU A 136 -6.16 0.02 -5.18
C LEU A 136 -6.37 0.31 -6.66
N TRP A 137 -5.28 0.28 -7.46
CA TRP A 137 -5.34 0.49 -8.90
C TRP A 137 -6.32 -0.44 -9.59
N ARG A 138 -6.20 -1.75 -9.36
CA ARG A 138 -7.07 -2.75 -9.99
C ARG A 138 -8.53 -2.61 -9.60
N SER A 139 -8.83 -2.19 -8.38
CA SER A 139 -10.21 -2.02 -7.93
C SER A 139 -10.89 -0.76 -8.46
N THR A 140 -10.13 0.26 -8.88
CA THR A 140 -10.69 1.58 -9.24
C THR A 140 -10.47 1.94 -10.70
N VAL A 141 -9.45 1.40 -11.36
CA VAL A 141 -9.12 1.67 -12.76
C VAL A 141 -9.70 0.55 -13.62
N PRO A 142 -10.67 0.83 -14.51
CA PRO A 142 -11.22 -0.16 -15.41
C PRO A 142 -10.12 -0.80 -16.26
N GLY A 143 -10.16 -2.12 -16.43
CA GLY A 143 -9.40 -2.79 -17.49
C GLY A 143 -9.84 -2.25 -18.85
N ARG A 144 -8.96 -2.28 -19.86
CA ARG A 144 -9.31 -1.87 -21.23
C ARG A 144 -10.66 -2.50 -21.63
N PRO A 145 -11.66 -1.70 -22.07
CA PRO A 145 -12.88 -2.23 -22.65
C PRO A 145 -12.50 -2.95 -23.95
N GLY A 146 -12.41 -4.28 -23.91
CA GLY A 146 -11.99 -5.06 -25.08
C GLY A 146 -12.14 -6.58 -24.99
N ALA A 147 -12.56 -7.13 -23.84
CA ALA A 147 -12.75 -8.57 -23.68
C ALA A 147 -14.19 -8.99 -23.29
N GLN A 148 -15.14 -8.07 -23.31
CA GLN A 148 -16.56 -8.39 -23.18
C GLN A 148 -17.34 -7.72 -24.31
N ALA A 149 -17.15 -8.25 -25.52
CA ALA A 149 -18.14 -8.09 -26.58
C ALA A 149 -19.35 -8.97 -26.22
N VAL A 150 -20.39 -8.28 -25.75
CA VAL A 150 -21.85 -8.48 -25.91
C VAL A 150 -22.42 -9.92 -25.87
N PRO A 151 -23.47 -10.18 -25.05
CA PRO A 151 -24.24 -11.42 -25.08
C PRO A 151 -24.98 -11.59 -26.41
N GLY A 152 -24.53 -12.55 -27.22
CA GLY A 152 -25.37 -13.13 -28.26
C GLY A 152 -26.40 -14.05 -27.61
N THR A 153 -27.68 -13.63 -27.66
CA THR A 153 -28.82 -14.40 -28.20
C THR A 153 -30.06 -13.52 -28.01
N VAL A 154 -30.28 -12.62 -28.98
CA VAL A 154 -31.65 -12.19 -29.31
C VAL A 154 -32.00 -12.97 -30.57
N GLU A 155 -32.43 -14.22 -30.39
CA GLU A 155 -33.09 -14.98 -31.44
C GLU A 155 -34.58 -14.66 -31.36
N GLY A 156 -34.98 -13.68 -32.17
CA GLY A 156 -36.39 -13.46 -32.45
C GLY A 156 -36.90 -14.61 -33.32
N GLN A 157 -38.05 -15.17 -32.96
CA GLN A 157 -38.85 -15.91 -33.93
C GLN A 157 -40.35 -15.61 -33.76
N PRO A 158 -41.09 -15.47 -34.88
CA PRO A 158 -42.23 -14.58 -34.99
C PRO A 158 -43.57 -15.23 -34.67
N SER A 159 -44.55 -14.35 -34.51
CA SER A 159 -45.99 -14.60 -34.53
C SER A 159 -46.41 -15.65 -35.58
N ARG A 160 -47.15 -16.67 -35.12
CA ARG A 160 -48.15 -17.37 -35.93
C ARG A 160 -49.49 -17.37 -35.21
N VAL A 161 -50.36 -16.48 -35.67
CA VAL A 161 -51.81 -16.63 -35.59
C VAL A 161 -52.21 -17.58 -36.71
N ALA A 162 -52.93 -18.66 -36.38
CA ALA A 162 -54.06 -19.25 -37.16
C ALA A 162 -54.32 -20.71 -36.72
N ARG A 163 -55.33 -20.94 -35.88
CA ARG A 163 -56.63 -21.53 -36.26
C ARG A 163 -57.56 -21.59 -35.04
#